data_AF-A0A4Q2JT88-F1
#
_entry.id   AF-A0A4Q2JT88-F1
#
_cell.length_a   1.000
_cell.length_b   1.000
_cell.length_c   1.000
_cell.angle_alpha   90.00
_cell.angle_beta   90.00
_cell.angle_gamma   90.00
#
_symmetry.space_group_name_H-M   'P 1'
#
loop_
_entity.id
_entity.type
_entity.pdbx_description
1 polymer ?
#
loop_
_entity_poly.entity_id
_entity_poly.type
_entity_poly.pdbx_seq_one_letter_code
_entity_poly.pdbx_strand_id
1 'polypeptide(L)'
;MSSVIDRPDHGTGRETPLLPSIGVWWPMLEAPLQREILEHPTAPLRTAIVRRILDLCELDDRPVPRSGIRLGANERAYLAGWTHAADWT
;
A
#
# COMPACT_ATOMS: atom_id res chain seq x y z
N MET A 1 6.01 40.96 -29.52
CA MET A 1 5.54 39.59 -29.79
C MET A 1 5.97 38.72 -28.62
N SER A 2 5.05 38.47 -27.67
CA SER A 2 5.30 37.63 -26.50
C SER A 2 5.09 36.17 -26.87
N SER A 3 6.15 35.36 -26.80
CA SER A 3 6.00 33.91 -26.75
C SER A 3 5.81 33.54 -25.29
N VAL A 4 4.55 33.41 -24.88
CA VAL A 4 4.18 32.76 -23.62
C VAL A 4 4.48 31.28 -23.84
N ILE A 5 5.63 30.84 -23.34
CA ILE A 5 5.87 29.41 -23.17
C ILE A 5 4.97 28.99 -22.01
N ASP A 6 3.85 28.39 -22.39
CA ASP A 6 3.00 27.59 -21.52
C ASP A 6 3.89 26.56 -20.82
N ARG A 7 4.17 26.82 -19.54
CA ARG A 7 4.83 25.86 -18.68
C ARG A 7 3.73 24.88 -18.29
N PRO A 8 3.84 23.58 -18.62
CA PRO A 8 2.84 22.64 -18.16
C PRO A 8 2.95 22.59 -16.64
N ASP A 9 1.95 23.17 -15.98
CA ASP A 9 1.71 23.05 -14.56
C ASP A 9 1.44 21.58 -14.24
N HIS A 10 2.51 20.80 -14.06
CA HIS A 10 2.42 19.48 -13.44
C HIS A 10 2.24 19.71 -11.93
N GLY A 11 1.08 20.26 -11.58
CA GLY A 11 0.52 20.24 -10.25
C GLY A 11 0.14 18.81 -9.87
N THR A 12 1.14 18.00 -9.57
CA THR A 12 0.99 16.82 -8.71
C THR A 12 2.23 16.77 -7.87
N GLY A 13 2.16 17.33 -6.66
CA GLY A 13 3.08 16.97 -5.60
C GLY A 13 3.15 15.45 -5.61
N ARG A 14 4.35 14.92 -5.78
CA ARG A 14 4.61 13.49 -5.82
C ARG A 14 4.41 13.00 -4.39
N GLU A 15 3.15 12.86 -3.98
CA GLU A 15 2.78 12.38 -2.66
C GLU A 15 3.44 11.01 -2.52
N THR A 16 4.44 10.95 -1.67
CA THR A 16 5.12 9.70 -1.37
C THR A 16 4.05 8.71 -0.93
N PRO A 17 3.90 7.55 -1.60
CA PRO A 17 2.87 6.60 -1.22
C PRO A 17 3.02 6.25 0.26
N LEU A 18 1.89 6.27 0.98
CA LEU A 18 1.85 6.10 2.44
C LEU A 18 2.43 4.75 2.88
N LEU A 19 2.38 3.76 2.01
CA LEU A 19 3.02 2.46 2.18
C LEU A 19 4.07 2.22 1.08
N PRO A 20 5.13 1.46 1.38
CA PRO A 20 5.99 0.87 0.36
C PRO A 20 5.20 -0.05 -0.58
N SER A 21 5.80 -0.36 -1.74
CA SER A 21 5.22 -1.28 -2.72
C SER A 21 4.88 -2.63 -2.08
N ILE A 22 3.72 -3.18 -2.41
CA ILE A 22 3.20 -4.44 -1.82
C ILE A 22 4.16 -5.61 -1.94
N GLY A 23 4.95 -5.69 -3.01
CA GLY A 23 5.94 -6.74 -3.19
C GLY A 23 7.08 -6.71 -2.19
N VAL A 24 7.31 -5.58 -1.51
CA VAL A 24 8.37 -5.43 -0.48
C VAL A 24 7.93 -6.07 0.82
N TRP A 25 6.72 -5.77 1.29
CA TRP A 25 6.28 -6.15 2.64
C TRP A 25 5.37 -7.38 2.67
N TRP A 26 4.66 -7.70 1.59
CA TRP A 26 3.71 -8.81 1.57
C TRP A 26 4.36 -10.15 1.98
N PRO A 27 5.51 -10.56 1.42
CA PRO A 27 6.15 -11.83 1.80
C PRO A 27 6.70 -11.85 3.24
N MET A 28 6.94 -10.68 3.83
CA MET A 28 7.50 -10.54 5.17
C MET A 28 6.42 -10.45 6.26
N LEU A 29 5.17 -10.15 5.86
CA LEU A 29 4.05 -10.01 6.77
C LEU A 29 3.65 -11.36 7.36
N GLU A 30 3.26 -11.39 8.63
CA GLU A 30 2.86 -12.62 9.30
C GLU A 30 1.58 -13.20 8.69
N ALA A 31 1.51 -14.54 8.60
CA ALA A 31 0.38 -15.26 8.02
C ALA A 31 -1.00 -14.85 8.59
N PRO A 32 -1.19 -14.61 9.90
CA PRO A 32 -2.47 -14.13 10.42
C PRO A 32 -2.88 -12.77 9.85
N LEU A 33 -1.92 -11.84 9.68
CA LEU A 33 -2.20 -10.52 9.11
C LEU A 33 -2.40 -10.58 7.61
N GLN A 34 -1.66 -11.44 6.90
CA GLN A 34 -1.92 -11.73 5.49
C GLN A 34 -3.35 -12.25 5.29
N ARG A 35 -3.81 -13.19 6.13
CA ARG A 35 -5.17 -13.75 6.08
C ARG A 35 -6.23 -12.67 6.28
N GLU A 36 -6.06 -11.80 7.28
CA GLU A 36 -6.98 -10.68 7.52
C GLU A 36 -7.12 -9.77 6.29
N ILE A 37 -6.00 -9.49 5.60
CA ILE A 37 -6.01 -8.69 4.37
C ILE A 37 -6.71 -9.42 3.22
N LEU A 38 -6.48 -10.74 3.08
CA LEU A 38 -7.11 -11.56 2.04
C LEU A 38 -8.61 -11.76 2.24
N GLU A 39 -9.08 -11.80 3.49
CA GLU A 39 -10.52 -11.88 3.81
C GLU A 39 -11.26 -10.61 3.38
N HIS A 40 -10.62 -9.44 3.48
CA HIS A 40 -11.22 -8.14 3.19
C HIS A 40 -10.31 -7.22 2.34
N PRO A 41 -9.95 -7.58 1.09
CA PRO A 41 -8.93 -6.89 0.30
C PRO A 41 -9.34 -5.48 -0.16
N THR A 42 -10.62 -5.14 -0.09
CA THR A 42 -11.16 -3.80 -0.41
C THR A 42 -11.36 -2.93 0.82
N ALA A 43 -11.24 -3.50 2.03
CA ALA A 43 -11.35 -2.75 3.28
C ALA A 43 -10.07 -1.93 3.52
N PRO A 44 -10.16 -0.81 4.26
CA PRO A 44 -8.97 -0.13 4.74
C PRO A 44 -8.15 -1.05 5.64
N LEU A 45 -6.84 -1.11 5.42
CA LEU A 45 -5.90 -1.74 6.32
C LEU A 45 -5.97 -1.06 7.69
N ARG A 46 -6.12 -1.87 8.73
CA ARG A 46 -6.13 -1.36 10.11
C ARG A 46 -4.79 -0.74 10.46
N THR A 47 -4.82 0.23 11.36
CA THR A 47 -3.65 0.93 11.92
C THR A 47 -2.57 -0.04 12.40
N ALA A 48 -2.95 -1.16 13.03
CA ALA A 48 -2.01 -2.17 13.51
C ALA A 48 -1.22 -2.84 12.37
N ILE A 49 -1.90 -3.18 11.27
CA ILE A 49 -1.28 -3.75 10.07
C ILE A 49 -0.37 -2.70 9.41
N VAL A 50 -0.85 -1.46 9.26
CA VAL A 50 -0.05 -0.37 8.67
C VAL A 50 1.23 -0.13 9.47
N ARG A 51 1.13 -0.06 10.80
CA ARG A 51 2.31 0.06 11.67
C ARG A 51 3.25 -1.13 11.46
N ARG A 52 2.73 -2.35 11.45
CA ARG A 52 3.56 -3.55 11.25
C ARG A 52 4.31 -3.52 9.91
N ILE A 53 3.66 -3.07 8.84
CA ILE A 53 4.29 -2.91 7.52
C ILE A 53 5.43 -1.88 7.57
N LEU A 54 5.22 -0.76 8.24
CA LEU A 54 6.26 0.27 8.41
C LEU A 54 7.45 -0.25 9.22
N ASP A 55 7.18 -0.96 10.32
CA ASP A 55 8.23 -1.57 11.15
C ASP A 55 9.07 -2.58 10.32
N LEU A 56 8.42 -3.44 9.52
CA LEU A 56 9.08 -4.41 8.65
C LEU A 56 9.93 -3.76 7.55
N CYS A 57 9.60 -2.53 7.16
CA CYS A 57 10.30 -1.79 6.12
C CYS A 57 11.31 -0.78 6.68
N GLU A 58 11.54 -0.74 8.00
CA GLU A 58 12.40 0.24 8.67
C GLU A 58 11.94 1.70 8.42
N LEU A 59 10.62 1.93 8.47
CA LEU A 59 9.95 3.21 8.22
C LEU A 59 9.07 3.66 9.40
N ASP A 60 9.43 3.27 10.62
CA ASP A 60 8.68 3.52 11.85
C ASP A 60 8.51 5.02 12.19
N ASP A 61 9.35 5.89 11.63
CA ASP A 61 9.23 7.35 11.73
C ASP A 61 8.07 7.95 10.90
N ARG A 62 7.44 7.16 10.02
CA ARG A 62 6.34 7.66 9.17
C ARG A 62 5.03 7.75 9.95
N PRO A 63 4.23 8.81 9.72
CA PRO A 63 2.93 8.94 10.39
C PRO A 63 1.97 7.83 9.92
N VAL A 64 1.34 7.16 10.88
CA VAL A 64 0.30 6.15 10.60
C VAL A 64 -1.07 6.83 10.50
N PRO A 65 -1.76 6.77 9.34
CA PRO A 65 -3.10 7.34 9.20
C PRO A 65 -4.12 6.62 10.10
N ARG A 66 -4.88 7.39 10.89
CA ARG A 66 -5.92 6.84 11.78
C ARG A 66 -7.11 6.24 11.03
N SER A 67 -7.35 6.67 9.80
CA SER A 67 -8.43 6.17 8.94
C SER A 67 -8.15 4.81 8.31
N GLY A 68 -6.95 4.25 8.52
CA GLY A 68 -6.46 3.11 7.76
C GLY A 68 -6.10 3.50 6.31
N ILE A 69 -5.47 2.56 5.61
CA ILE A 69 -4.99 2.76 4.22
C ILE A 69 -5.69 1.74 3.33
N ARG A 70 -6.35 2.20 2.25
CA ARG A 70 -6.94 1.28 1.27
C ARG A 70 -5.88 0.85 0.27
N LEU A 71 -5.83 -0.45 -0.01
CA LEU A 71 -5.04 -0.98 -1.12
C LEU A 71 -5.59 -0.45 -2.45
N GLY A 72 -4.71 0.00 -3.33
CA GLY A 72 -5.05 0.44 -4.67
C GLY A 72 -5.39 -0.72 -5.60
N ALA A 73 -5.71 -0.41 -6.86
CA ALA A 73 -6.07 -1.44 -7.84
C ALA A 73 -4.92 -2.42 -8.11
N ASN A 74 -3.68 -1.91 -8.18
CA ASN A 74 -2.49 -2.71 -8.45
C ASN A 74 -2.16 -3.65 -7.29
N GLU A 75 -2.26 -3.15 -6.05
CA GLU A 75 -2.02 -3.95 -4.86
C GLU A 75 -3.05 -5.08 -4.73
N ARG A 76 -4.33 -4.78 -5.03
CA ARG A 76 -5.38 -5.82 -5.04
C ARG A 76 -5.18 -6.85 -6.13
N ALA A 77 -4.75 -6.44 -7.33
CA ALA A 77 -4.42 -7.37 -8.41
C ALA A 77 -3.24 -8.27 -8.03
N TYR A 78 -2.22 -7.72 -7.35
CA TYR A 78 -1.12 -8.51 -6.79
C TYR A 78 -1.65 -9.55 -5.80
N LEU A 79 -2.47 -9.15 -4.83
CA LEU A 79 -3.05 -10.06 -3.83
C LEU A 79 -3.93 -11.16 -4.44
N ALA A 80 -4.69 -10.87 -5.49
CA ALA A 80 -5.52 -11.86 -6.17
C ALA A 80 -4.69 -13.05 -6.71
N GLY A 81 -3.41 -12.81 -7.05
CA GLY A 81 -2.47 -13.88 -7.41
C GLY A 81 -2.08 -14.80 -6.25
N TRP A 82 -2.22 -14.33 -5.00
CA TRP A 82 -1.89 -15.08 -3.79
C TRP A 82 -3.08 -15.82 -3.17
N THR A 83 -4.32 -15.37 -3.42
CA THR A 83 -5.54 -16.02 -2.92
C THR A 83 -5.60 -17.50 -3.34
N HIS A 84 -5.14 -17.83 -4.55
CA HIS A 84 -5.09 -19.21 -5.03
C HIS A 84 -3.93 -20.05 -4.49
N ALA A 85 -2.88 -19.43 -3.93
CA ALA A 85 -1.71 -20.12 -3.40
C ALA A 85 -1.89 -20.53 -1.92
N ALA A 86 -2.75 -19.84 -1.18
CA ALA A 86 -3.04 -20.15 0.23
C ALA A 86 -4.01 -21.33 0.42
N ASP A 87 -4.74 -21.73 -0.63
CA ASP A 87 -5.73 -22.82 -0.61
C ASP A 87 -5.12 -24.22 -0.88
N TRP A 88 -3.80 -24.35 -1.05
CA TRP A 88 -3.11 -25.62 -1.40
C TRP A 88 -2.49 -26.41 -0.23
N THR A 89 -2.87 -26.11 1.01
CA THR A 89 -2.45 -26.87 2.21
C THR A 89 -3.65 -27.47 2.92
#